data_AF-A0A2G9M457-F1
#
_entry.id   AF-A0A2G9M457-F1
#
_cell.length_a   1.000
_cell.length_b   1.000
_cell.length_c   1.000
_cell.angle_alpha   90.00
_cell.angle_beta   90.00
_cell.angle_gamma   90.00
#
_symmetry.space_group_name_H-M   'P 1'
#
loop_
_entity.id
_entity.type
_entity.pdbx_description
1 polymer ?
#
loop_
_entity_poly.entity_id
_entity_poly.type
_entity_poly.pdbx_seq_one_letter_code
_entity_poly.pdbx_strand_id
1 'polypeptide(L)'
;MPLQSRNKMIPKIARWLQLTSQQTSIIGIIFQLQENKLPTNPVVIEREYFKETKGFIQKSNLFTQLRILQEKGVIMKTENSQYLLNLRGIQEVIYAKKKELAQEMDEITNFASDTQAFFEKYIKPNSISVTYLTEAELYKQLVFYLKNASAFYIGCDFPQYAYSFALCNSAQEAAYIETLTDKIHDSSFSLFCLSPYRTEALQHRLQKKYKNRELIKEELQEILAITKKKTIQNKNIDLRKTPTPFNFALIENDEEGDALFMFLKNSNGLTSGGIFINSYETIKQTKQHFLSLMTTTVSLKEDGDFPKEQDHLLLSLSEDKPKKLIAFDVNRIFTQNHTTVELANLMGKQKEVLEFIIRQIEGTLSMQEAIIESAKLLKGLKVSDIKAFIPNLRLIDNVKAGIKELKDNGYYLVAISSGFSQIVTPICKELGIDEIYCNVLDEKKGIITGEVAEKNVLHDDVKYYIVKYIMERYSIPEEGSIGVGDGYSDIPMLKATETRICFNPSKKMIQLYKEKDPCITYLVEGQDFKGVVKTILSLGKPREIQGDQIKMSKSKKSKSKSKD
;
A
#
# COMPACT_ATOMS: atom_id res chain seq x y z
N MET A 1 -33.79 48.46 49.55
CA MET A 1 -34.16 47.03 49.58
C MET A 1 -34.89 46.74 50.89
N PRO A 2 -36.04 46.05 50.85
CA PRO A 2 -36.73 45.56 52.06
C PRO A 2 -35.82 44.61 52.88
N LEU A 3 -35.92 44.63 54.22
CA LEU A 3 -35.06 43.88 55.16
C LEU A 3 -34.86 42.40 54.79
N GLN A 4 -35.93 41.70 54.42
CA GLN A 4 -35.90 40.28 54.03
C GLN A 4 -35.01 39.99 52.80
N SER A 5 -34.76 41.01 51.97
CA SER A 5 -33.94 40.89 50.75
C SER A 5 -32.44 41.02 51.05
N ARG A 6 -32.07 41.74 52.13
CA ARG A 6 -30.68 41.99 52.53
C ARG A 6 -30.08 40.80 53.28
N ASN A 7 -30.85 40.14 54.14
CA ASN A 7 -30.40 38.92 54.84
C ASN A 7 -30.07 37.76 53.89
N LYS A 8 -30.63 37.74 52.67
CA LYS A 8 -30.29 36.73 51.64
C LYS A 8 -28.90 36.90 51.02
N MET A 9 -28.23 38.04 51.23
CA MET A 9 -26.87 38.28 50.72
C MET A 9 -25.78 37.69 51.61
N ILE A 10 -26.02 37.58 52.92
CA ILE A 10 -25.02 37.08 53.88
C ILE A 10 -24.53 35.66 53.54
N PRO A 11 -25.40 34.68 53.20
CA PRO A 11 -24.93 33.36 52.76
C PRO A 11 -24.10 33.39 51.47
N LYS A 12 -24.42 34.32 50.55
CA LYS A 12 -23.67 34.47 49.28
C LYS A 12 -22.28 35.06 49.52
N ILE A 13 -22.18 36.09 50.36
CA ILE A 13 -20.91 36.70 50.76
C ILE A 13 -20.04 35.67 51.50
N ALA A 14 -20.63 34.94 52.46
CA ALA A 14 -19.93 33.88 53.16
C ALA A 14 -19.38 32.83 52.20
N ARG A 15 -20.16 32.39 51.22
CA ARG A 15 -19.68 31.45 50.20
C ARG A 15 -18.53 32.02 49.37
N TRP A 16 -18.63 33.27 48.91
CA TRP A 16 -17.58 33.91 48.09
C TRP A 16 -16.26 34.07 48.85
N LEU A 17 -16.36 34.44 50.13
CA LEU A 17 -15.22 34.63 51.04
C LEU A 17 -14.80 33.34 51.77
N GLN A 18 -15.45 32.21 51.47
CA GLN A 18 -15.22 30.90 52.08
C GLN A 18 -15.25 30.92 53.61
N LEU A 19 -16.24 31.63 54.17
CA LEU A 19 -16.45 31.68 55.61
C LEU A 19 -17.11 30.39 56.10
N THR A 20 -16.76 29.97 57.31
CA THR A 20 -17.39 28.79 57.94
C THR A 20 -18.85 29.08 58.30
N SER A 21 -19.66 28.04 58.55
CA SER A 21 -21.04 28.21 58.99
C SER A 21 -21.13 29.04 60.28
N GLN A 22 -20.22 28.80 61.24
CA GLN A 22 -20.15 29.56 62.49
C GLN A 22 -19.81 31.04 62.24
N GLN A 23 -18.85 31.33 61.37
CA GLN A 23 -18.52 32.70 60.97
C GLN A 23 -19.68 33.40 60.25
N THR A 24 -20.39 32.65 59.38
CA THR A 24 -21.57 33.12 58.67
C THR A 24 -22.68 33.53 59.63
N SER A 25 -22.93 32.72 60.66
CA SER A 25 -23.87 33.06 61.73
C SER A 25 -23.42 34.30 62.50
N ILE A 26 -22.14 34.39 62.88
CA ILE A 26 -21.59 35.57 63.60
C ILE A 26 -21.78 36.86 62.80
N ILE A 27 -21.44 36.88 61.50
CA ILE A 27 -21.63 38.08 60.67
C ILE A 27 -23.11 38.40 60.47
N GLY A 28 -23.98 37.38 60.40
CA GLY A 28 -25.43 37.56 60.31
C GLY A 28 -25.99 38.25 61.56
N ILE A 29 -25.54 37.82 62.74
CA ILE A 29 -25.93 38.42 64.03
C ILE A 29 -25.41 39.86 64.13
N ILE A 30 -24.14 40.11 63.78
CA ILE A 30 -23.59 41.46 63.79
C ILE A 30 -24.41 42.37 62.85
N PHE A 31 -24.75 41.89 61.65
CA PHE A 31 -25.57 42.62 60.70
C PHE A 31 -26.96 42.94 61.26
N GLN A 32 -27.65 41.97 61.87
CA GLN A 32 -28.96 42.17 62.50
C GLN A 32 -28.90 43.16 63.68
N LEU A 33 -27.90 43.04 64.54
CA LEU A 33 -27.69 43.95 65.67
C LEU A 33 -27.43 45.38 65.18
N GLN A 34 -26.61 45.56 64.14
CA GLN A 34 -26.36 46.86 63.52
C GLN A 34 -27.62 47.46 62.89
N GLU A 35 -28.42 46.68 62.15
CA GLU A 35 -29.67 47.17 61.56
C GLU A 35 -30.67 47.62 62.64
N ASN A 36 -30.73 46.90 63.77
CA ASN A 36 -31.58 47.24 64.91
C ASN A 36 -30.97 48.31 65.85
N LYS A 37 -29.80 48.87 65.51
CA LYS A 37 -29.07 49.87 66.31
C LYS A 37 -28.75 49.41 67.74
N LEU A 38 -28.53 48.10 67.92
CA LEU A 38 -28.14 47.50 69.19
C LEU A 38 -26.62 47.38 69.32
N PRO A 39 -26.07 47.28 70.55
CA PRO A 39 -24.63 47.11 70.74
C PRO A 39 -24.12 45.80 70.12
N THR A 40 -22.99 45.86 69.42
CA THR A 40 -22.32 44.75 68.75
C THR A 40 -20.99 44.39 69.42
N ASN A 41 -20.95 44.50 70.75
CA ASN A 41 -19.81 44.04 71.54
C ASN A 41 -19.85 42.50 71.71
N PRO A 42 -18.72 41.85 72.04
CA PRO A 42 -18.62 40.40 72.12
C PRO A 42 -19.65 39.73 73.03
N VAL A 43 -20.01 40.35 74.15
CA VAL A 43 -20.98 39.79 75.12
C VAL A 43 -22.38 39.72 74.51
N VAL A 44 -22.78 40.74 73.76
CA VAL A 44 -24.08 40.75 73.08
C VAL A 44 -24.09 39.78 71.91
N ILE A 45 -23.00 39.73 71.13
CA ILE A 45 -22.87 38.79 70.00
C ILE A 45 -22.96 37.34 70.50
N GLU A 46 -22.26 36.99 71.58
CA GLU A 46 -22.30 35.65 72.20
C GLU A 46 -23.73 35.27 72.62
N ARG A 47 -24.42 36.21 73.28
CA ARG A 47 -25.80 36.00 73.75
C ARG A 47 -26.77 35.78 72.60
N GLU A 48 -26.72 36.60 71.56
CA GLU A 48 -27.60 36.45 70.40
C GLU A 48 -27.23 35.22 69.56
N TYR A 49 -25.95 34.86 69.50
CA TYR A 49 -25.49 33.63 68.86
C TYR A 49 -26.12 32.39 69.49
N PHE A 50 -26.15 32.33 70.83
CA PHE A 50 -26.82 31.24 71.54
C PHE A 50 -28.32 31.19 71.23
N LYS A 51 -29.00 32.33 71.15
CA LYS A 51 -30.44 32.38 70.84
C LYS A 51 -30.75 31.91 69.42
N GLU A 52 -30.00 32.37 68.43
CA GLU A 52 -30.28 32.10 67.01
C GLU A 52 -29.89 30.68 66.61
N THR A 53 -28.76 30.18 67.10
CA THR A 53 -28.24 28.85 66.72
C THR A 53 -28.61 27.73 67.69
N LYS A 54 -29.12 28.07 68.89
CA LYS A 54 -29.29 27.17 70.04
C LYS A 54 -28.01 26.44 70.49
N GLY A 55 -26.84 26.84 69.99
CA GLY A 55 -25.54 26.25 70.30
C GLY A 55 -24.70 27.18 71.18
N PHE A 56 -23.91 26.60 72.10
CA PHE A 56 -22.97 27.33 72.94
C PHE A 56 -21.64 27.56 72.20
N ILE A 57 -21.14 28.80 72.20
CA ILE A 57 -19.80 29.14 71.69
C ILE A 57 -18.93 29.57 72.86
N GLN A 58 -17.78 28.92 73.05
CA GLN A 58 -16.81 29.35 74.07
C GLN A 58 -16.25 30.74 73.74
N LYS A 59 -16.09 31.60 74.75
CA LYS A 59 -15.59 32.98 74.58
C LYS A 59 -14.27 33.07 73.81
N SER A 60 -13.29 32.22 74.15
CA SER A 60 -12.01 32.16 73.45
C SER A 60 -12.15 31.86 71.95
N ASN A 61 -13.07 30.96 71.60
CA ASN A 61 -13.40 30.66 70.19
C ASN A 61 -14.07 31.87 69.52
N LEU A 62 -15.05 32.52 70.16
CA LEU A 62 -15.72 33.70 69.58
C LEU A 62 -14.71 34.83 69.25
N PHE A 63 -13.80 35.14 70.16
CA PHE A 63 -12.74 36.14 69.90
C PHE A 63 -11.83 35.73 68.76
N THR A 64 -11.49 34.45 68.65
CA THR A 64 -10.70 33.91 67.55
C THR A 64 -11.43 34.08 66.21
N GLN A 65 -12.73 33.77 66.15
CA GLN A 65 -13.52 33.94 64.93
C GLN A 65 -13.66 35.42 64.54
N LEU A 66 -13.89 36.32 65.50
CA LEU A 66 -13.95 37.76 65.24
C LEU A 66 -12.63 38.30 64.68
N ARG A 67 -11.49 37.87 65.24
CA ARG A 67 -10.17 38.24 64.73
C ARG A 67 -9.96 37.76 63.29
N ILE A 68 -10.28 36.49 62.99
CA ILE A 68 -10.17 35.94 61.63
C ILE A 68 -11.05 36.73 60.65
N LEU A 69 -12.27 37.11 61.06
CA LEU A 69 -13.17 37.92 60.25
C LEU A 69 -12.64 39.35 60.02
N GLN A 70 -11.94 39.93 60.99
CA GLN A 70 -11.26 41.21 60.81
C GLN A 70 -10.06 41.12 59.86
N GLU A 71 -9.22 40.09 60.00
CA GLU A 71 -8.06 39.86 59.14
C GLU A 71 -8.50 39.61 57.69
N LYS A 72 -9.65 38.97 57.48
CA LYS A 72 -10.29 38.81 56.16
C LYS A 72 -10.98 40.08 55.64
N GLY A 73 -10.94 41.19 56.38
CA GLY A 73 -11.54 42.47 56.01
C GLY A 73 -13.08 42.49 56.05
N VAL A 74 -13.72 41.48 56.65
CA VAL A 74 -15.18 41.31 56.65
C VAL A 74 -15.84 42.18 57.71
N ILE A 75 -15.20 42.32 58.87
CA ILE A 75 -15.66 43.18 59.96
C ILE A 75 -14.54 44.11 60.41
N MET A 76 -14.90 45.19 61.08
CA MET A 76 -13.98 46.15 61.69
C MET A 76 -14.37 46.41 63.14
N LYS A 77 -13.39 46.61 64.01
CA LYS A 77 -13.61 46.92 65.42
C LYS A 77 -13.48 48.43 65.62
N THR A 78 -14.43 49.01 66.34
CA THR A 78 -14.40 50.42 66.72
C THR A 78 -13.67 50.61 68.06
N GLU A 79 -13.31 51.85 68.37
CA GLU A 79 -12.62 52.23 69.62
C GLU A 79 -13.42 51.80 70.88
N ASN A 80 -14.75 51.82 70.80
CA ASN A 80 -15.65 51.39 71.89
C ASN A 80 -15.88 49.87 71.94
N SER A 81 -14.96 49.08 71.37
CA SER A 81 -15.01 47.61 71.34
C SER A 81 -16.28 47.02 70.71
N GLN A 82 -16.89 47.73 69.76
CA GLN A 82 -17.99 47.23 68.94
C GLN A 82 -17.45 46.66 67.63
N TYR A 83 -18.09 45.64 67.07
CA TYR A 83 -17.73 45.07 65.77
C TYR A 83 -18.79 45.43 64.73
N LEU A 84 -18.36 45.95 63.58
CA LEU A 84 -19.22 46.38 62.49
C LEU A 84 -18.85 45.66 61.20
N LEU A 85 -19.82 45.35 60.37
CA LEU A 85 -19.59 44.80 59.04
C LEU A 85 -18.87 45.83 58.14
N ASN A 86 -17.75 45.44 57.55
CA ASN A 86 -16.94 46.28 56.67
C ASN A 86 -17.29 46.01 55.20
N LEU A 87 -18.36 46.63 54.71
CA LEU A 87 -18.86 46.40 53.35
C LEU A 87 -17.84 46.80 52.26
N ARG A 88 -17.05 47.85 52.51
CA ARG A 88 -16.02 48.31 51.57
C ARG A 88 -14.88 47.28 51.47
N GLY A 89 -14.39 46.80 52.61
CA GLY A 89 -13.37 45.74 52.64
C GLY A 89 -13.84 44.45 51.95
N ILE A 90 -15.10 44.06 52.16
CA ILE A 90 -15.69 42.91 51.46
C ILE A 90 -15.66 43.09 49.93
N GLN A 91 -16.03 44.27 49.43
CA GLN A 91 -16.03 44.55 47.99
C GLN A 91 -14.62 44.51 47.40
N GLU A 92 -13.63 45.08 48.08
CA GLU A 92 -12.23 45.09 47.64
C GLU A 92 -11.66 43.66 47.53
N VAL A 93 -11.94 42.80 48.52
CA VAL A 93 -11.52 41.38 48.50
C VAL A 93 -12.19 40.62 47.36
N ILE A 94 -13.50 40.83 47.14
CA ILE A 94 -14.22 40.15 46.04
C ILE A 94 -13.68 40.59 44.68
N TYR A 95 -13.38 41.88 44.50
CA TYR A 95 -12.86 42.39 43.23
C TYR A 95 -11.45 41.88 42.93
N ALA A 96 -10.58 41.83 43.95
CA ALA A 96 -9.25 41.23 43.82
C ALA A 96 -9.34 39.76 43.37
N LYS A 97 -10.21 38.97 44.02
CA LYS A 97 -10.42 37.56 43.68
C LYS A 97 -10.99 37.36 42.27
N LYS A 98 -11.86 38.26 41.80
CA LYS A 98 -12.35 38.24 40.42
C LYS A 98 -11.22 38.45 39.41
N LYS A 99 -10.29 39.37 39.71
CA LYS A 99 -9.14 39.66 38.85
C LYS A 99 -8.17 38.48 38.78
N GLU A 100 -7.90 37.85 39.91
CA GLU A 100 -7.06 36.64 40.01
C GLU A 100 -7.66 35.48 39.21
N LEU A 101 -8.95 35.17 39.40
CA LEU A 101 -9.64 34.11 38.65
C LEU A 101 -9.70 34.38 37.15
N ALA A 102 -9.80 35.64 36.72
CA ALA A 102 -9.75 35.99 35.30
C ALA A 102 -8.37 35.70 34.71
N GLN A 103 -7.30 36.03 35.44
CA GLN A 103 -5.93 35.73 35.02
C GLN A 103 -5.67 34.21 34.95
N GLU A 104 -6.12 33.43 35.95
CA GLU A 104 -6.03 31.96 35.91
C GLU A 104 -6.80 31.37 34.71
N MET A 105 -7.98 31.92 34.38
CA MET A 105 -8.74 31.50 33.21
C MET A 105 -8.00 31.78 31.90
N ASP A 106 -7.36 32.94 31.78
CA ASP A 106 -6.54 33.29 30.62
C ASP A 106 -5.35 32.33 30.49
N GLU A 107 -4.67 32.00 31.60
CA GLU A 107 -3.58 31.03 31.64
C GLU A 107 -4.02 29.62 31.23
N ILE A 108 -5.17 29.14 31.73
CA ILE A 108 -5.76 27.85 31.33
C ILE A 108 -6.11 27.85 29.84
N THR A 109 -6.66 28.95 29.34
CA THR A 109 -7.04 29.07 27.91
C THR A 109 -5.81 29.01 27.02
N ASN A 110 -4.74 29.73 27.38
CA ASN A 110 -3.47 29.67 26.67
C ASN A 110 -2.85 28.27 26.73
N PHE A 111 -2.83 27.64 27.91
CA PHE A 111 -2.35 26.26 28.07
C PHE A 111 -3.16 25.27 27.21
N ALA A 112 -4.49 25.38 27.18
CA ALA A 112 -5.35 24.53 26.36
C ALA A 112 -5.08 24.72 24.87
N SER A 113 -4.94 25.98 24.42
CA SER A 113 -4.59 26.31 23.03
C SER A 113 -3.22 25.77 22.64
N ASP A 114 -2.20 25.99 23.46
CA ASP A 114 -0.83 25.52 23.21
C ASP A 114 -0.74 24.00 23.24
N THR A 115 -1.46 23.37 24.17
CA THR A 115 -1.56 21.92 24.27
C THR A 115 -2.26 21.35 23.05
N GLN A 116 -3.40 21.93 22.64
CA GLN A 116 -4.11 21.52 21.43
C GLN A 116 -3.23 21.68 20.19
N ALA A 117 -2.54 22.81 20.02
CA ALA A 117 -1.59 23.02 18.94
C ALA A 117 -0.42 22.03 18.99
N PHE A 118 0.07 21.67 20.18
CA PHE A 118 1.08 20.63 20.37
C PHE A 118 0.58 19.25 19.94
N PHE A 119 -0.63 18.84 20.36
CA PHE A 119 -1.23 17.58 19.94
C PHE A 119 -1.49 17.58 18.42
N GLU A 120 -2.04 18.66 17.85
CA GLU A 120 -2.25 18.79 16.40
C GLU A 120 -0.93 18.74 15.59
N LYS A 121 0.17 19.24 16.16
CA LYS A 121 1.48 19.30 15.52
C LYS A 121 2.33 18.05 15.71
N TYR A 122 2.24 17.38 16.87
CA TYR A 122 3.17 16.31 17.27
C TYR A 122 2.50 14.99 17.64
N ILE A 123 1.19 14.97 17.90
CA ILE A 123 0.41 13.78 18.21
C ILE A 123 -0.82 13.77 17.29
N LYS A 124 -0.58 13.67 15.98
CA LYS A 124 -1.63 13.22 15.06
C LYS A 124 -1.86 11.74 15.28
N PRO A 125 -3.11 11.26 15.32
CA PRO A 125 -3.36 9.83 15.33
C PRO A 125 -2.81 9.25 14.03
N ASN A 126 -1.69 8.54 14.12
CA ASN A 126 -1.20 7.62 13.09
C ASN A 126 -2.15 6.41 12.89
N SER A 127 -3.41 6.49 13.31
CA SER A 127 -4.39 5.46 13.02
C SER A 127 -4.89 5.66 11.60
N ILE A 128 -4.09 5.22 10.64
CA ILE A 128 -4.64 4.83 9.33
C ILE A 128 -5.70 3.78 9.65
N SER A 129 -6.97 4.15 9.57
CA SER A 129 -8.06 3.19 9.67
C SER A 129 -8.37 2.67 8.28
N VAL A 130 -8.37 1.35 8.16
CA VAL A 130 -8.47 0.64 6.90
C VAL A 130 -9.66 -0.29 6.98
N THR A 131 -10.62 -0.11 6.08
CA THR A 131 -11.80 -0.96 5.99
C THR A 131 -11.76 -1.75 4.69
N TYR A 132 -11.81 -3.08 4.79
CA TYR A 132 -11.97 -3.94 3.63
C TYR A 132 -13.43 -3.95 3.20
N LEU A 133 -13.66 -3.72 1.91
CA LEU A 133 -14.97 -3.66 1.29
C LEU A 133 -15.10 -4.80 0.29
N THR A 134 -16.24 -5.46 0.30
CA THR A 134 -16.67 -6.31 -0.82
C THR A 134 -16.84 -5.46 -2.08
N GLU A 135 -16.89 -6.09 -3.26
CA GLU A 135 -17.13 -5.39 -4.53
C GLU A 135 -18.39 -4.51 -4.47
N ALA A 136 -19.49 -5.05 -3.94
CA ALA A 136 -20.76 -4.32 -3.84
C ALA A 136 -20.69 -3.13 -2.88
N GLU A 137 -19.98 -3.25 -1.75
CA GLU A 137 -19.79 -2.16 -0.78
C GLU A 137 -18.89 -1.07 -1.33
N LEU A 138 -17.80 -1.44 -2.02
CA LEU A 138 -16.89 -0.50 -2.68
C LEU A 138 -17.65 0.40 -3.65
N TYR A 139 -18.40 -0.17 -4.59
CA TYR A 139 -19.12 0.64 -5.59
C TYR A 139 -20.24 1.48 -4.96
N LYS A 140 -20.91 0.98 -3.90
CA LYS A 140 -21.87 1.79 -3.14
C LYS A 140 -21.21 3.00 -2.49
N GLN A 141 -20.03 2.85 -1.88
CA GLN A 141 -19.31 3.97 -1.29
C GLN A 141 -18.78 4.94 -2.35
N LEU A 142 -18.27 4.44 -3.48
CA LEU A 142 -17.86 5.30 -4.59
C LEU A 142 -19.03 6.15 -5.10
N VAL A 143 -20.22 5.57 -5.27
CA VAL A 143 -21.44 6.32 -5.62
C VAL A 143 -21.77 7.36 -4.55
N PHE A 144 -21.73 6.98 -3.27
CA PHE A 144 -22.03 7.90 -2.17
C PHE A 144 -21.12 9.14 -2.19
N TYR A 145 -19.80 8.94 -2.28
CA TYR A 145 -18.84 10.05 -2.31
C TYR A 145 -18.83 10.81 -3.64
N LEU A 146 -19.17 10.20 -4.77
CA LEU A 146 -19.18 10.91 -6.05
C LEU A 146 -20.31 11.93 -6.21
N LYS A 147 -21.47 11.72 -5.56
CA LYS A 147 -22.65 12.59 -5.72
C LYS A 147 -22.34 14.07 -5.49
N ASN A 148 -21.63 14.38 -4.41
CA ASN A 148 -21.26 15.74 -4.01
C ASN A 148 -19.76 15.99 -4.17
N ALA A 149 -19.14 15.34 -5.15
CA ALA A 149 -17.72 15.51 -5.44
C ALA A 149 -17.44 16.74 -6.31
N SER A 150 -16.37 17.47 -5.97
CA SER A 150 -15.80 18.56 -6.78
C SER A 150 -14.65 18.07 -7.66
N ALA A 151 -13.89 17.05 -7.21
CA ALA A 151 -12.86 16.42 -8.03
C ALA A 151 -12.76 14.91 -7.80
N PHE A 152 -12.35 14.19 -8.85
CA PHE A 152 -12.11 12.75 -8.80
C PHE A 152 -10.78 12.40 -9.47
N TYR A 153 -9.89 11.77 -8.71
CA TYR A 153 -8.57 11.33 -9.15
C TYR A 153 -8.58 9.82 -9.19
N ILE A 154 -8.40 9.26 -10.38
CA ILE A 154 -8.50 7.83 -10.60
C ILE A 154 -7.24 7.30 -11.27
N GLY A 155 -6.68 6.26 -10.66
CA GLY A 155 -5.79 5.33 -11.31
C GLY A 155 -6.58 4.15 -11.85
N CYS A 156 -6.42 3.82 -13.13
CA CYS A 156 -7.04 2.61 -13.69
C CYS A 156 -6.30 2.05 -14.91
N ASP A 157 -6.44 0.74 -15.17
CA ASP A 157 -5.90 0.10 -16.37
C ASP A 157 -6.46 0.70 -17.67
N PHE A 158 -7.78 0.94 -17.70
CA PHE A 158 -8.49 1.63 -18.77
C PHE A 158 -9.46 2.67 -18.17
N PRO A 159 -9.67 3.83 -18.81
CA PRO A 159 -10.56 4.87 -18.31
C PRO A 159 -12.00 4.38 -18.08
N GLN A 160 -12.45 4.37 -16.81
CA GLN A 160 -13.73 3.73 -16.46
C GLN A 160 -14.95 4.49 -16.98
N TYR A 161 -14.86 5.80 -17.20
CA TYR A 161 -15.95 6.60 -17.82
C TYR A 161 -16.28 6.23 -19.28
N ALA A 162 -15.43 5.41 -19.89
CA ALA A 162 -15.68 4.82 -21.19
C ALA A 162 -16.59 3.58 -21.13
N TYR A 163 -16.81 3.02 -19.95
CA TYR A 163 -17.56 1.78 -19.82
C TYR A 163 -19.04 2.04 -20.11
N SER A 164 -19.65 1.12 -20.86
CA SER A 164 -21.10 1.04 -21.02
C SER A 164 -21.69 0.13 -19.94
N PHE A 165 -23.00 0.19 -19.74
CA PHE A 165 -23.71 -0.73 -18.84
C PHE A 165 -23.44 -2.20 -19.18
N ALA A 166 -23.25 -2.51 -20.46
CA ALA A 166 -22.91 -3.83 -20.95
C ALA A 166 -21.56 -4.36 -20.46
N LEU A 167 -20.64 -3.48 -20.07
CA LEU A 167 -19.32 -3.86 -19.58
C LEU A 167 -19.29 -4.05 -18.07
N CYS A 168 -20.34 -3.67 -17.34
CA CYS A 168 -20.41 -3.76 -15.89
C CYS A 168 -20.65 -5.21 -15.43
N ASN A 169 -19.94 -5.66 -14.40
CA ASN A 169 -20.09 -7.01 -13.83
C ASN A 169 -21.21 -7.09 -12.79
N SER A 170 -21.65 -5.95 -12.24
CA SER A 170 -22.66 -5.88 -11.19
C SER A 170 -23.54 -4.64 -11.34
N ALA A 171 -24.73 -4.68 -10.73
CA ALA A 171 -25.65 -3.54 -10.70
C ALA A 171 -25.05 -2.34 -9.95
N GLN A 172 -24.20 -2.58 -8.94
CA GLN A 172 -23.52 -1.53 -8.20
C GLN A 172 -22.41 -0.88 -9.04
N GLU A 173 -21.65 -1.64 -9.83
CA GLU A 173 -20.70 -1.07 -10.79
C GLU A 173 -21.44 -0.22 -11.84
N ALA A 174 -22.59 -0.70 -12.34
CA ALA A 174 -23.42 0.07 -13.27
C ALA A 174 -23.87 1.43 -12.67
N ALA A 175 -24.35 1.45 -11.43
CA ALA A 175 -24.73 2.68 -10.74
C ALA A 175 -23.55 3.65 -10.55
N TYR A 176 -22.35 3.11 -10.30
CA TYR A 176 -21.12 3.90 -10.24
C TYR A 176 -20.77 4.54 -11.59
N ILE A 177 -20.84 3.77 -12.67
CA ILE A 177 -20.56 4.28 -14.03
C ILE A 177 -21.58 5.34 -14.45
N GLU A 178 -22.86 5.16 -14.10
CA GLU A 178 -23.91 6.15 -14.33
C GLU A 178 -23.62 7.45 -13.57
N THR A 179 -23.38 7.35 -12.25
CA THR A 179 -23.06 8.52 -11.40
C THR A 179 -21.82 9.27 -11.91
N LEU A 180 -20.77 8.54 -12.31
CA LEU A 180 -19.57 9.15 -12.88
C LEU A 180 -19.85 9.85 -14.20
N THR A 181 -20.67 9.25 -15.06
CA THR A 181 -21.05 9.84 -16.36
C THR A 181 -21.82 11.15 -16.14
N ASP A 182 -22.75 11.18 -15.19
CA ASP A 182 -23.51 12.39 -14.85
C ASP A 182 -22.58 13.49 -14.32
N LYS A 183 -21.67 13.16 -13.38
CA LYS A 183 -20.72 14.12 -12.82
C LYS A 183 -19.77 14.69 -13.85
N ILE A 184 -19.34 13.91 -14.84
CA ILE A 184 -18.47 14.39 -15.92
C ILE A 184 -19.12 15.51 -16.75
N HIS A 185 -20.45 15.57 -16.80
CA HIS A 185 -21.20 16.63 -17.48
C HIS A 185 -21.42 17.89 -16.61
N ASP A 186 -21.16 17.80 -15.30
CA ASP A 186 -21.24 18.93 -14.37
C ASP A 186 -20.01 19.84 -14.53
N SER A 187 -20.22 21.12 -14.83
CA SER A 187 -19.14 22.09 -15.01
C SER A 187 -18.30 22.37 -13.76
N SER A 188 -18.80 22.03 -12.58
CA SER A 188 -18.10 22.21 -11.30
C SER A 188 -17.21 21.02 -10.92
N PHE A 189 -17.28 19.93 -11.69
CA PHE A 189 -16.55 18.69 -11.42
C PHE A 189 -15.32 18.54 -12.34
N SER A 190 -14.22 18.06 -11.78
CA SER A 190 -13.00 17.71 -12.53
C SER A 190 -12.60 16.25 -12.35
N LEU A 191 -12.38 15.55 -13.46
CA LEU A 191 -11.89 14.19 -13.48
C LEU A 191 -10.44 14.15 -13.96
N PHE A 192 -9.55 13.63 -13.11
CA PHE A 192 -8.15 13.40 -13.41
C PHE A 192 -7.88 11.90 -13.47
N CYS A 193 -7.42 11.41 -14.62
CA CYS A 193 -7.23 9.98 -14.84
C CYS A 193 -5.80 9.68 -15.26
N LEU A 194 -5.12 8.81 -14.48
CA LEU A 194 -3.86 8.21 -14.88
C LEU A 194 -4.10 6.77 -15.32
N SER A 195 -3.81 6.49 -16.59
CA SER A 195 -4.03 5.17 -17.16
C SER A 195 -2.92 4.74 -18.13
N PRO A 196 -2.49 3.47 -18.12
CA PRO A 196 -1.67 2.93 -19.20
C PRO A 196 -2.46 2.69 -20.48
N TYR A 197 -3.78 2.92 -20.44
CA TYR A 197 -4.67 2.77 -21.58
C TYR A 197 -4.69 1.32 -22.10
N ARG A 198 -4.70 0.35 -21.18
CA ARG A 198 -4.64 -1.09 -21.46
C ARG A 198 -6.01 -1.64 -21.85
N THR A 199 -6.15 -2.12 -23.07
CA THR A 199 -7.40 -2.66 -23.62
C THR A 199 -7.70 -4.09 -23.17
N GLU A 200 -6.74 -4.79 -22.58
CA GLU A 200 -6.87 -6.17 -22.12
C GLU A 200 -8.00 -6.32 -21.09
N ALA A 201 -8.16 -5.33 -20.20
CA ALA A 201 -9.24 -5.30 -19.21
C ALA A 201 -10.63 -5.18 -19.85
N LEU A 202 -10.76 -4.44 -20.96
CA LEU A 202 -12.01 -4.34 -21.73
C LEU A 202 -12.31 -5.64 -22.46
N GLN A 203 -11.29 -6.26 -23.06
CA GLN A 203 -11.45 -7.49 -23.84
C GLN A 203 -11.95 -8.65 -22.99
N HIS A 204 -11.44 -8.83 -21.78
CA HIS A 204 -11.93 -9.87 -20.88
C HIS A 204 -13.42 -9.67 -20.53
N ARG A 205 -13.88 -8.42 -20.37
CA ARG A 205 -15.30 -8.10 -20.15
C ARG A 205 -16.15 -8.39 -21.40
N LEU A 206 -15.67 -8.00 -22.57
CA LEU A 206 -16.36 -8.27 -23.84
C LEU A 206 -16.45 -9.76 -24.17
N GLN A 207 -15.41 -10.55 -23.88
CA GLN A 207 -15.38 -12.00 -24.10
C GLN A 207 -16.38 -12.77 -23.22
N LYS A 208 -16.73 -12.26 -22.04
CA LYS A 208 -17.82 -12.85 -21.24
C LYS A 208 -19.19 -12.67 -21.90
N LYS A 209 -19.38 -11.58 -22.63
CA LYS A 209 -20.67 -11.19 -23.21
C LYS A 209 -20.86 -11.72 -24.62
N TYR A 210 -19.86 -11.56 -25.48
CA TYR A 210 -19.92 -11.93 -26.87
C TYR A 210 -19.07 -13.17 -27.12
N LYS A 211 -19.63 -14.15 -27.82
CA LYS A 211 -18.88 -15.34 -28.29
C LYS A 211 -18.23 -15.11 -29.65
N ASN A 212 -18.74 -14.16 -30.43
CA ASN A 212 -18.26 -13.83 -31.76
C ASN A 212 -17.12 -12.80 -31.67
N ARG A 213 -15.96 -13.13 -32.25
CA ARG A 213 -14.73 -12.33 -32.20
C ARG A 213 -14.80 -11.05 -33.02
N GLU A 214 -15.47 -11.07 -34.18
CA GLU A 214 -15.65 -9.86 -34.99
C GLU A 214 -16.48 -8.83 -34.22
N LEU A 215 -17.55 -9.27 -33.55
CA LEU A 215 -18.35 -8.38 -32.70
C LEU A 215 -17.54 -7.80 -31.52
N ILE A 216 -16.65 -8.59 -30.89
CA ILE A 216 -15.77 -8.08 -29.83
C ILE A 216 -14.83 -7.00 -30.38
N LYS A 217 -14.29 -7.22 -31.58
CA LYS A 217 -13.36 -6.30 -32.24
C LYS A 217 -14.06 -4.98 -32.61
N GLU A 218 -15.22 -5.07 -33.23
CA GLU A 218 -16.06 -3.92 -33.59
C GLU A 218 -16.42 -3.09 -32.34
N GLU A 219 -16.92 -3.75 -31.30
CA GLU A 219 -17.30 -3.07 -30.05
C GLU A 219 -16.08 -2.45 -29.35
N LEU A 220 -14.93 -3.12 -29.35
CA LEU A 220 -13.69 -2.55 -28.79
C LEU A 220 -13.27 -1.29 -29.55
N GLN A 221 -13.29 -1.31 -30.88
CA GLN A 221 -12.99 -0.14 -31.70
C GLN A 221 -13.97 1.01 -31.41
N GLU A 222 -15.25 0.69 -31.26
CA GLU A 222 -16.27 1.68 -30.90
C GLU A 222 -16.00 2.29 -29.52
N ILE A 223 -15.69 1.49 -28.50
CA ILE A 223 -15.36 1.96 -27.16
C ILE A 223 -14.12 2.88 -27.20
N LEU A 224 -13.08 2.51 -27.94
CA LEU A 224 -11.88 3.33 -28.10
C LEU A 224 -12.20 4.67 -28.76
N ALA A 225 -12.98 4.66 -29.85
CA ALA A 225 -13.42 5.86 -30.54
C ALA A 225 -14.27 6.78 -29.64
N ILE A 226 -15.21 6.21 -28.89
CA ILE A 226 -16.04 6.95 -27.92
C ILE A 226 -15.18 7.53 -26.80
N THR A 227 -14.24 6.76 -26.26
CA THR A 227 -13.34 7.22 -25.20
C THR A 227 -12.54 8.43 -25.65
N LYS A 228 -11.94 8.33 -26.82
CA LYS A 228 -11.19 9.41 -27.46
C LYS A 228 -12.05 10.64 -27.66
N LYS A 229 -13.22 10.48 -28.29
CA LYS A 229 -14.18 11.57 -28.51
C LYS A 229 -14.59 12.26 -27.20
N LYS A 230 -15.00 11.48 -26.18
CA LYS A 230 -15.40 12.02 -24.87
C LYS A 230 -14.26 12.79 -24.20
N THR A 231 -13.04 12.27 -24.26
CA THR A 231 -11.86 12.88 -23.64
C THR A 231 -11.49 14.19 -24.31
N ILE A 232 -11.46 14.23 -25.65
CA ILE A 232 -11.11 15.44 -26.41
C ILE A 232 -12.19 16.53 -26.25
N GLN A 233 -13.47 16.15 -26.27
CA GLN A 233 -14.58 17.10 -26.24
C GLN A 233 -14.90 17.64 -24.83
N ASN A 234 -14.57 16.90 -23.78
CA ASN A 234 -14.92 17.30 -22.42
C ASN A 234 -13.73 17.90 -21.67
N LYS A 235 -13.78 19.22 -21.47
CA LYS A 235 -12.77 19.98 -20.71
C LYS A 235 -12.60 19.54 -19.25
N ASN A 236 -13.60 18.86 -18.68
CA ASN A 236 -13.58 18.37 -17.31
C ASN A 236 -12.74 17.09 -17.16
N ILE A 237 -12.32 16.45 -18.25
CA ILE A 237 -11.53 15.22 -18.23
C ILE A 237 -10.06 15.55 -18.56
N ASP A 238 -9.14 15.24 -17.65
CA ASP A 238 -7.70 15.19 -17.91
C ASP A 238 -7.23 13.72 -17.82
N LEU A 239 -7.24 13.05 -18.97
CA LEU A 239 -6.68 11.70 -19.12
C LEU A 239 -5.21 11.80 -19.48
N ARG A 240 -4.35 11.11 -18.73
CA ARG A 240 -2.91 11.04 -19.00
C ARG A 240 -2.38 9.62 -19.04
N LYS A 241 -1.41 9.41 -19.93
CA LYS A 241 -0.75 8.12 -20.14
C LYS A 241 0.35 7.89 -19.10
N THR A 242 0.31 6.73 -18.46
CA THR A 242 1.34 6.25 -17.51
C THR A 242 1.84 4.86 -17.93
N PRO A 243 3.11 4.49 -17.69
CA PRO A 243 3.59 3.13 -17.99
C PRO A 243 2.99 2.06 -17.06
N THR A 244 2.63 2.44 -15.83
CA THR A 244 2.15 1.53 -14.79
C THR A 244 0.69 1.81 -14.42
N PRO A 245 -0.13 0.75 -14.24
CA PRO A 245 -1.47 0.93 -13.72
C PRO A 245 -1.42 1.32 -12.25
N PHE A 246 -2.30 2.26 -11.90
CA PHE A 246 -2.62 2.60 -10.53
C PHE A 246 -4.01 2.05 -10.25
N ASN A 247 -4.25 1.46 -9.08
CA ASN A 247 -5.54 0.86 -8.73
C ASN A 247 -6.11 1.57 -7.52
N PHE A 248 -6.42 2.86 -7.67
CA PHE A 248 -6.99 3.65 -6.59
C PHE A 248 -7.95 4.72 -7.10
N ALA A 249 -8.79 5.21 -6.19
CA ALA A 249 -9.72 6.30 -6.39
C ALA A 249 -9.61 7.26 -5.21
N LEU A 250 -9.37 8.55 -5.48
CA LEU A 250 -9.45 9.62 -4.50
C LEU A 250 -10.54 10.58 -4.92
N ILE A 251 -11.50 10.85 -4.03
CA ILE A 251 -12.64 11.74 -4.28
C ILE A 251 -12.53 12.91 -3.32
N GLU A 252 -12.55 14.13 -3.85
CA GLU A 252 -12.77 15.35 -3.07
C GLU A 252 -14.26 15.60 -3.01
N ASN A 253 -14.82 15.54 -1.80
CA ASN A 253 -16.25 15.68 -1.55
C ASN A 253 -16.48 16.85 -0.59
N ASP A 254 -17.38 17.74 -0.98
CA ASP A 254 -17.59 19.02 -0.31
C ASP A 254 -18.42 18.91 0.98
N GLU A 255 -19.13 17.78 1.19
CA GLU A 255 -20.02 17.55 2.34
C GLU A 255 -19.47 16.52 3.33
N GLU A 256 -18.97 15.38 2.82
CA GLU A 256 -18.58 14.20 3.61
C GLU A 256 -17.07 14.11 3.86
N GLY A 257 -16.29 15.03 3.28
CA GLY A 257 -14.84 15.03 3.28
C GLY A 257 -14.21 14.06 2.27
N ASP A 258 -12.90 14.21 2.08
CA ASP A 258 -12.16 13.45 1.08
C ASP A 258 -12.12 11.95 1.38
N ALA A 259 -12.19 11.13 0.34
CA ALA A 259 -12.19 9.68 0.45
C ALA A 259 -11.10 9.04 -0.43
N LEU A 260 -10.38 8.06 0.11
CA LEU A 260 -9.38 7.28 -0.62
C LEU A 260 -9.74 5.79 -0.60
N PHE A 261 -9.76 5.20 -1.80
CA PHE A 261 -10.04 3.81 -2.04
C PHE A 261 -8.88 3.18 -2.81
N MET A 262 -8.46 1.97 -2.43
CA MET A 262 -7.63 1.11 -3.27
C MET A 262 -8.47 -0.04 -3.82
N PHE A 263 -8.42 -0.27 -5.13
CA PHE A 263 -9.14 -1.36 -5.78
C PHE A 263 -8.36 -2.66 -5.58
N LEU A 264 -9.01 -3.67 -5.01
CA LEU A 264 -8.49 -5.03 -5.00
C LEU A 264 -8.89 -5.70 -6.30
N LYS A 265 -7.90 -6.18 -7.05
CA LYS A 265 -8.11 -6.90 -8.30
C LYS A 265 -7.94 -8.38 -8.06
N ASN A 266 -8.82 -9.18 -8.65
CA ASN A 266 -8.58 -10.61 -8.78
C ASN A 266 -7.50 -10.86 -9.83
N SER A 267 -7.17 -12.13 -9.94
CA SER A 267 -6.17 -12.67 -10.85
C SER A 267 -6.44 -12.21 -12.31
N ASN A 268 -7.72 -12.16 -12.74
CA ASN A 268 -8.14 -11.69 -14.07
C ASN A 268 -8.15 -10.15 -14.24
N GLY A 269 -7.59 -9.38 -13.29
CA GLY A 269 -7.57 -7.92 -13.31
C GLY A 269 -8.94 -7.26 -13.06
N LEU A 270 -9.97 -8.04 -12.68
CA LEU A 270 -11.29 -7.51 -12.35
C LEU A 270 -11.35 -7.08 -10.88
N THR A 271 -12.07 -6.02 -10.58
CA THR A 271 -12.28 -5.56 -9.20
C THR A 271 -13.03 -6.63 -8.42
N SER A 272 -12.45 -7.15 -7.34
CA SER A 272 -13.08 -8.11 -6.41
C SER A 272 -13.50 -7.48 -5.09
N GLY A 273 -13.11 -6.23 -4.86
CA GLY A 273 -13.37 -5.48 -3.64
C GLY A 273 -12.48 -4.25 -3.57
N GLY A 274 -12.41 -3.65 -2.39
CA GLY A 274 -11.56 -2.50 -2.18
C GLY A 274 -11.15 -2.31 -0.74
N ILE A 275 -10.26 -1.36 -0.55
CA ILE A 275 -9.80 -0.92 0.75
C ILE A 275 -10.14 0.56 0.85
N PHE A 276 -10.98 0.92 1.81
CA PHE A 276 -11.23 2.31 2.18
C PHE A 276 -10.22 2.75 3.22
N ILE A 277 -9.51 3.84 2.94
CA ILE A 277 -8.48 4.40 3.81
C ILE A 277 -9.00 5.72 4.35
N ASN A 278 -9.33 5.74 5.64
CA ASN A 278 -9.70 6.96 6.34
C ASN A 278 -8.47 7.50 7.10
N SER A 279 -7.69 8.32 6.39
CA SER A 279 -6.50 9.00 6.90
C SER A 279 -6.26 10.29 6.13
N TYR A 280 -6.49 11.44 6.78
CA TYR A 280 -6.25 12.76 6.20
C TYR A 280 -4.83 12.91 5.62
N GLU A 281 -3.81 12.45 6.35
CA GLU A 281 -2.42 12.54 5.90
C GLU A 281 -2.15 11.66 4.68
N THR A 282 -2.64 10.42 4.69
CA THR A 282 -2.48 9.49 3.55
C THR A 282 -3.18 10.04 2.30
N ILE A 283 -4.40 10.57 2.45
CA ILE A 283 -5.16 11.20 1.36
C ILE A 283 -4.37 12.39 0.79
N LYS A 284 -3.91 13.29 1.66
CA LYS A 284 -3.14 14.49 1.24
C LYS A 284 -1.85 14.12 0.51
N GLN A 285 -1.06 13.19 1.04
CA GLN A 285 0.18 12.73 0.41
C GLN A 285 -0.10 12.03 -0.93
N THR A 286 -1.15 11.20 -1.00
CA THR A 286 -1.56 10.51 -2.23
C THR A 286 -1.96 11.51 -3.31
N LYS A 287 -2.77 12.52 -2.98
CA LYS A 287 -3.15 13.61 -3.90
C LYS A 287 -1.92 14.37 -4.41
N GLN A 288 -1.00 14.76 -3.53
CA GLN A 288 0.22 15.46 -3.91
C GLN A 288 1.09 14.63 -4.87
N HIS A 289 1.25 13.34 -4.57
CA HIS A 289 2.00 12.43 -5.44
C HIS A 289 1.31 12.26 -6.80
N PHE A 290 -0.01 12.06 -6.81
CA PHE A 290 -0.78 11.94 -8.05
C PHE A 290 -0.66 13.21 -8.92
N LEU A 291 -0.82 14.39 -8.35
CA LEU A 291 -0.65 15.66 -9.07
C LEU A 291 0.78 15.82 -9.61
N SER A 292 1.80 15.40 -8.86
CA SER A 292 3.18 15.39 -9.36
C SER A 292 3.35 14.46 -10.56
N LEU A 293 2.76 13.27 -10.53
CA LEU A 293 2.75 12.36 -11.69
C LEU A 293 2.01 12.97 -12.88
N MET A 294 0.90 13.68 -12.65
CA MET A 294 0.20 14.38 -13.72
C MET A 294 1.13 15.37 -14.44
N THR A 295 1.99 16.12 -13.73
CA THR A 295 2.92 17.07 -14.37
C THR A 295 3.96 16.44 -15.30
N THR A 296 4.30 15.16 -15.10
CA THR A 296 5.35 14.45 -15.86
C THR A 296 4.78 13.50 -16.90
N THR A 297 3.46 13.26 -16.91
CA THR A 297 2.79 12.34 -17.82
C THR A 297 2.17 13.06 -19.02
N VAL A 298 2.10 12.35 -20.13
CA VAL A 298 1.56 12.87 -21.40
C VAL A 298 0.04 12.92 -21.31
N SER A 299 -0.54 14.11 -21.50
CA SER A 299 -2.00 14.30 -21.57
C SER A 299 -2.52 13.85 -22.93
N LEU A 300 -3.65 13.14 -22.94
CA LEU A 300 -4.29 12.60 -24.14
C LEU A 300 -5.41 13.56 -24.58
N LYS A 301 -5.06 14.60 -25.35
CA LYS A 301 -6.00 15.68 -25.75
C LYS A 301 -6.16 15.85 -27.26
N GLU A 302 -5.26 15.31 -28.04
CA GLU A 302 -5.30 15.34 -29.49
C GLU A 302 -5.36 13.92 -30.07
N ASP A 303 -5.77 13.83 -31.33
CA ASP A 303 -5.98 12.55 -32.01
C ASP A 303 -4.74 11.63 -31.92
N GLY A 304 -3.56 12.22 -32.18
CA GLY A 304 -2.28 11.53 -32.23
C GLY A 304 -1.67 11.17 -30.87
N ASP A 305 -2.26 11.65 -29.76
CA ASP A 305 -1.78 11.31 -28.42
C ASP A 305 -2.19 9.89 -28.01
N PHE A 306 -3.34 9.42 -28.53
CA PHE A 306 -3.88 8.11 -28.22
C PHE A 306 -3.05 7.00 -28.88
N PRO A 307 -2.81 5.86 -28.22
CA PRO A 307 -2.08 4.77 -28.86
C PRO A 307 -2.87 4.24 -30.07
N LYS A 308 -2.15 3.75 -31.09
CA LYS A 308 -2.79 3.33 -32.35
C LYS A 308 -3.61 2.07 -32.10
N GLU A 309 -4.76 1.94 -32.78
CA GLU A 309 -5.64 0.76 -32.67
C GLU A 309 -4.90 -0.56 -32.91
N GLN A 310 -3.89 -0.55 -33.79
CA GLN A 310 -3.06 -1.71 -34.11
C GLN A 310 -2.22 -2.18 -32.91
N ASP A 311 -1.78 -1.26 -32.04
CA ASP A 311 -1.01 -1.58 -30.82
C ASP A 311 -1.88 -2.29 -29.77
N HIS A 312 -3.20 -2.11 -29.83
CA HIS A 312 -4.19 -2.70 -28.93
C HIS A 312 -4.82 -4.01 -29.44
N LEU A 313 -4.90 -4.16 -30.76
CA LEU A 313 -5.42 -5.36 -31.41
C LEU A 313 -4.39 -6.50 -31.48
N LEU A 314 -3.11 -6.17 -31.55
CA LEU A 314 -2.00 -7.13 -31.66
C LEU A 314 -1.80 -8.00 -30.41
N LEU A 315 -2.28 -7.57 -29.24
CA LEU A 315 -2.04 -8.28 -27.97
C LEU A 315 -3.15 -9.25 -27.53
N SER A 316 -4.29 -9.33 -28.24
CA SER A 316 -5.44 -10.10 -27.73
C SER A 316 -6.36 -10.76 -28.77
N LEU A 317 -6.20 -10.41 -30.04
CA LEU A 317 -6.96 -10.99 -31.14
C LEU A 317 -6.07 -11.67 -32.18
N SER A 318 -4.76 -11.82 -31.92
CA SER A 318 -3.91 -12.71 -32.71
C SER A 318 -4.43 -14.15 -32.62
N GLU A 319 -4.58 -14.80 -33.76
CA GLU A 319 -5.22 -16.12 -33.92
C GLU A 319 -4.53 -17.27 -33.15
N ASP A 320 -3.33 -17.05 -32.62
CA ASP A 320 -2.61 -18.00 -31.79
C ASP A 320 -2.61 -17.56 -30.32
N LYS A 321 -3.70 -17.83 -29.59
CA LYS A 321 -3.55 -18.03 -28.14
C LYS A 321 -2.73 -19.31 -27.97
N PRO A 322 -1.52 -19.24 -27.40
CA PRO A 322 -0.74 -20.45 -27.24
C PRO A 322 -1.46 -21.39 -26.29
N LYS A 323 -1.68 -22.63 -26.73
CA LYS A 323 -2.37 -23.63 -25.91
C LYS A 323 -1.45 -24.25 -24.86
N LYS A 324 -0.15 -24.02 -24.95
CA LYS A 324 0.87 -24.68 -24.13
C LYS A 324 1.96 -23.68 -23.75
N LEU A 325 2.33 -23.66 -22.48
CA LEU A 325 3.38 -22.82 -21.92
C LEU A 325 4.62 -23.67 -21.60
N ILE A 326 5.80 -23.14 -21.92
CA ILE A 326 7.06 -23.61 -21.33
C ILE A 326 7.76 -22.43 -20.65
N ALA A 327 7.98 -22.54 -19.34
CA ALA A 327 8.76 -21.61 -18.55
C ALA A 327 10.18 -22.17 -18.33
N PHE A 328 11.19 -21.41 -18.72
CA PHE A 328 12.60 -21.78 -18.60
C PHE A 328 13.31 -20.87 -17.61
N ASP A 329 14.21 -21.43 -16.79
CA ASP A 329 15.37 -20.65 -16.34
C ASP A 329 16.34 -20.42 -17.50
N VAL A 330 17.28 -19.48 -17.34
CA VAL A 330 18.27 -19.14 -18.38
C VAL A 330 19.66 -19.69 -18.05
N ASN A 331 20.07 -19.62 -16.79
CA ASN A 331 21.41 -20.02 -16.38
C ASN A 331 21.48 -21.55 -16.44
N ARG A 332 22.52 -22.12 -17.06
CA ARG A 332 22.70 -23.58 -17.18
C ARG A 332 21.59 -24.31 -17.98
N ILE A 333 20.61 -23.58 -18.51
CA ILE A 333 19.58 -24.05 -19.43
C ILE A 333 19.87 -23.58 -20.87
N PHE A 334 20.01 -22.27 -21.07
CA PHE A 334 20.39 -21.70 -22.38
C PHE A 334 21.87 -21.40 -22.47
N THR A 335 22.47 -21.06 -21.34
CA THR A 335 23.87 -20.65 -21.20
C THR A 335 24.64 -21.73 -20.45
N GLN A 336 25.92 -21.94 -20.76
CA GLN A 336 26.72 -22.95 -20.05
C GLN A 336 27.05 -22.54 -18.61
N ASN A 337 27.24 -21.24 -18.39
CA ASN A 337 27.57 -20.63 -17.11
C ASN A 337 26.47 -19.68 -16.66
N HIS A 338 26.53 -19.24 -15.40
CA HIS A 338 25.66 -18.18 -14.92
C HIS A 338 25.99 -16.85 -15.61
N THR A 339 24.98 -16.20 -16.18
CA THR A 339 25.11 -14.91 -16.87
C THR A 339 25.74 -13.82 -16.00
N THR A 340 25.42 -13.78 -14.70
CA THR A 340 26.04 -12.84 -13.76
C THR A 340 27.53 -13.12 -13.54
N VAL A 341 27.95 -14.39 -13.55
CA VAL A 341 29.36 -14.79 -13.44
C VAL A 341 30.13 -14.37 -14.69
N GLU A 342 29.52 -14.48 -15.87
CA GLU A 342 30.10 -14.03 -17.14
C GLU A 342 30.27 -12.50 -17.19
N LEU A 343 29.29 -11.74 -16.71
CA LEU A 343 29.42 -10.29 -16.57
C LEU A 343 30.54 -9.90 -15.60
N ALA A 344 30.65 -10.58 -14.46
CA ALA A 344 31.69 -10.31 -13.48
C ALA A 344 33.09 -10.69 -13.99
N ASN A 345 33.18 -11.69 -14.86
CA ASN A 345 34.43 -12.09 -15.51
C ASN A 345 34.99 -10.97 -16.41
N LEU A 346 34.13 -10.19 -17.09
CA LEU A 346 34.56 -8.99 -17.85
C LEU A 346 35.28 -7.96 -16.97
N MET A 347 35.05 -8.00 -15.66
CA MET A 347 35.67 -7.14 -14.66
C MET A 347 36.74 -7.84 -13.81
N GLY A 348 37.04 -9.11 -14.09
CA GLY A 348 37.95 -9.92 -13.28
C GLY A 348 37.40 -10.31 -11.89
N LYS A 349 36.09 -10.15 -11.66
CA LYS A 349 35.42 -10.38 -10.35
C LYS A 349 34.60 -11.66 -10.29
N GLN A 350 34.99 -12.65 -11.09
CA GLN A 350 34.27 -13.91 -11.22
C GLN A 350 34.19 -14.68 -9.90
N LYS A 351 35.28 -14.68 -9.13
CA LYS A 351 35.40 -15.47 -7.89
C LYS A 351 34.45 -14.94 -6.81
N GLU A 352 34.32 -13.63 -6.71
CA GLU A 352 33.49 -12.95 -5.72
C GLU A 352 32.00 -13.23 -5.96
N VAL A 353 31.56 -13.22 -7.23
CA VAL A 353 30.17 -13.61 -7.56
C VAL A 353 29.93 -15.10 -7.27
N LEU A 354 30.90 -15.97 -7.57
CA LEU A 354 30.79 -17.39 -7.24
C LEU A 354 30.70 -17.62 -5.73
N GLU A 355 31.42 -16.85 -4.92
CA GLU A 355 31.31 -16.89 -3.46
C GLU A 355 29.90 -16.53 -2.98
N PHE A 356 29.26 -15.52 -3.57
CA PHE A 356 27.86 -15.18 -3.25
C PHE A 356 26.89 -16.32 -3.60
N ILE A 357 27.09 -16.97 -4.75
CA ILE A 357 26.28 -18.12 -5.16
C ILE A 357 26.46 -19.29 -4.19
N ILE A 358 27.70 -19.59 -3.77
CA ILE A 358 27.98 -20.65 -2.79
C ILE A 358 27.28 -20.35 -1.47
N ARG A 359 27.42 -19.12 -0.96
CA ARG A 359 26.77 -18.69 0.29
C ARG A 359 25.24 -18.73 0.19
N GLN A 360 24.69 -18.42 -0.99
CA GLN A 360 23.26 -18.54 -1.25
C GLN A 360 22.79 -20.00 -1.19
N ILE A 361 23.56 -20.92 -1.78
CA ILE A 361 23.27 -22.36 -1.73
C ILE A 361 23.38 -22.90 -0.29
N GLU A 362 24.35 -22.41 0.47
CA GLU A 362 24.55 -22.75 1.90
C GLU A 362 23.49 -22.11 2.82
N GLY A 363 22.69 -21.18 2.31
CA GLY A 363 21.67 -20.47 3.08
C GLY A 363 22.22 -19.37 4.01
N THR A 364 23.49 -19.00 3.86
CA THR A 364 24.14 -17.92 4.63
C THR A 364 23.99 -16.54 3.99
N LEU A 365 23.38 -16.49 2.79
CA LEU A 365 23.03 -15.27 2.06
C LEU A 365 21.68 -15.52 1.35
N SER A 366 20.74 -14.58 1.41
CA SER A 366 19.51 -14.71 0.62
C SER A 366 19.78 -14.50 -0.87
N MET A 367 18.91 -15.01 -1.75
CA MET A 367 19.06 -14.76 -3.20
C MET A 367 18.99 -13.26 -3.52
N GLN A 368 18.08 -12.52 -2.88
CA GLN A 368 17.96 -11.08 -3.09
C GLN A 368 19.26 -10.36 -2.73
N GLU A 369 19.86 -10.69 -1.58
CA GLU A 369 21.16 -10.14 -1.18
C GLU A 369 22.27 -10.53 -2.17
N ALA A 370 22.31 -11.80 -2.61
CA ALA A 370 23.31 -12.26 -3.58
C ALA A 370 23.23 -11.50 -4.92
N ILE A 371 22.02 -11.19 -5.39
CA ILE A 371 21.80 -10.39 -6.61
C ILE A 371 22.26 -8.95 -6.39
N ILE A 372 21.90 -8.33 -5.26
CA ILE A 372 22.28 -6.94 -4.93
C ILE A 372 23.80 -6.82 -4.78
N GLU A 373 24.45 -7.73 -4.06
CA GLU A 373 25.91 -7.73 -3.90
C GLU A 373 26.62 -7.97 -5.23
N SER A 374 26.09 -8.85 -6.08
CA SER A 374 26.62 -9.05 -7.43
C SER A 374 26.48 -7.79 -8.29
N ALA A 375 25.36 -7.07 -8.21
CA ALA A 375 25.16 -5.80 -8.92
C ALA A 375 26.22 -4.76 -8.54
N LYS A 376 26.54 -4.64 -7.24
CA LYS A 376 27.58 -3.71 -6.76
C LYS A 376 28.95 -4.00 -7.38
N LEU A 377 29.29 -5.27 -7.57
CA LEU A 377 30.56 -5.65 -8.21
C LEU A 377 30.63 -5.22 -9.68
N LEU A 378 29.49 -5.11 -10.35
CA LEU A 378 29.38 -4.70 -11.75
C LEU A 378 29.44 -3.17 -11.96
N LYS A 379 29.56 -2.38 -10.89
CA LYS A 379 29.68 -0.92 -10.96
C LYS A 379 30.87 -0.51 -11.85
N GLY A 380 30.59 0.31 -12.86
CA GLY A 380 31.59 0.81 -13.80
C GLY A 380 31.71 -0.02 -15.08
N LEU A 381 31.05 -1.18 -15.18
CA LEU A 381 30.98 -1.93 -16.44
C LEU A 381 30.24 -1.10 -17.50
N LYS A 382 30.77 -1.03 -18.72
CA LYS A 382 30.11 -0.33 -19.82
C LYS A 382 29.15 -1.28 -20.53
N VAL A 383 27.97 -0.77 -20.86
CA VAL A 383 26.98 -1.51 -21.63
C VAL A 383 27.47 -1.85 -23.04
N SER A 384 28.39 -1.05 -23.60
CA SER A 384 29.09 -1.38 -24.85
C SER A 384 29.89 -2.67 -24.75
N ASP A 385 30.54 -2.91 -23.61
CA ASP A 385 31.43 -4.05 -23.42
C ASP A 385 30.60 -5.33 -23.25
N ILE A 386 29.45 -5.23 -22.55
CA ILE A 386 28.46 -6.31 -22.47
C ILE A 386 27.96 -6.68 -23.87
N LYS A 387 27.57 -5.69 -24.68
CA LYS A 387 27.09 -5.91 -26.06
C LYS A 387 28.14 -6.57 -26.95
N ALA A 388 29.39 -6.13 -26.85
CA ALA A 388 30.51 -6.72 -27.59
C ALA A 388 30.83 -8.15 -27.13
N PHE A 389 30.54 -8.48 -25.87
CA PHE A 389 30.76 -9.81 -25.31
C PHE A 389 29.69 -10.83 -25.71
N ILE A 390 28.42 -10.44 -25.82
CA ILE A 390 27.28 -11.35 -26.09
C ILE A 390 27.53 -12.38 -27.21
N PRO A 391 28.09 -12.02 -28.39
CA PRO A 391 28.37 -12.99 -29.45
C PRO A 391 29.36 -14.11 -29.07
N ASN A 392 30.19 -13.89 -28.05
CA ASN A 392 31.18 -14.85 -27.56
C ASN A 392 30.66 -15.69 -26.38
N LEU A 393 29.46 -15.41 -25.89
CA LEU A 393 28.87 -16.14 -24.78
C LEU A 393 28.58 -17.58 -25.20
N ARG A 394 29.00 -18.54 -24.37
CA ARG A 394 28.79 -19.96 -24.64
C ARG A 394 27.37 -20.40 -24.30
N LEU A 395 26.61 -20.74 -25.33
CA LEU A 395 25.29 -21.33 -25.21
C LEU A 395 25.37 -22.85 -25.06
N ILE A 396 24.32 -23.46 -24.53
CA ILE A 396 24.14 -24.92 -24.53
C ILE A 396 23.96 -25.39 -25.97
N ASP A 397 24.56 -26.54 -26.32
CA ASP A 397 24.52 -27.08 -27.67
C ASP A 397 23.07 -27.29 -28.13
N ASN A 398 22.81 -26.93 -29.40
CA ASN A 398 21.50 -27.02 -30.05
C ASN A 398 20.35 -26.22 -29.39
N VAL A 399 20.60 -25.33 -28.43
CA VAL A 399 19.52 -24.54 -27.80
C VAL A 399 18.71 -23.74 -28.82
N LYS A 400 19.36 -23.10 -29.78
CA LYS A 400 18.67 -22.30 -30.82
C LYS A 400 17.75 -23.15 -31.70
N ALA A 401 18.24 -24.31 -32.13
CA ALA A 401 17.46 -25.26 -32.92
C ALA A 401 16.29 -25.83 -32.10
N GLY A 402 16.52 -26.17 -30.82
CA GLY A 402 15.51 -26.72 -29.93
C GLY A 402 14.42 -25.72 -29.57
N ILE A 403 14.77 -24.47 -29.27
CA ILE A 403 13.79 -23.39 -29.04
C ILE A 403 12.93 -23.19 -30.28
N LYS A 404 13.54 -23.13 -31.47
CA LYS A 404 12.79 -23.06 -32.73
C LYS A 404 11.83 -24.24 -32.88
N GLU A 405 12.28 -25.47 -32.64
CA GLU A 405 11.45 -26.68 -32.73
C GLU A 405 10.26 -26.63 -31.76
N LEU A 406 10.46 -26.16 -30.53
CA LEU A 406 9.39 -25.99 -29.55
C LEU A 406 8.36 -24.93 -30.01
N LYS A 407 8.82 -23.82 -30.60
CA LYS A 407 7.91 -22.82 -31.21
C LYS A 407 7.13 -23.40 -32.38
N ASP A 408 7.80 -24.13 -33.27
CA ASP A 408 7.16 -24.79 -34.43
C ASP A 408 6.08 -25.80 -33.96
N ASN A 409 6.18 -26.31 -32.73
CA ASN A 409 5.18 -27.19 -32.09
C ASN A 409 4.09 -26.43 -31.30
N GLY A 410 4.01 -25.09 -31.43
CA GLY A 410 2.95 -24.26 -30.87
C GLY A 410 3.08 -23.97 -29.37
N TYR A 411 4.27 -24.11 -28.79
CA TYR A 411 4.54 -23.70 -27.42
C TYR A 411 4.85 -22.21 -27.33
N TYR A 412 4.29 -21.55 -26.31
CA TYR A 412 4.71 -20.22 -25.87
C TYR A 412 5.84 -20.34 -24.88
N LEU A 413 6.95 -19.69 -25.19
CA LEU A 413 8.20 -19.86 -24.48
C LEU A 413 8.49 -18.63 -23.66
N VAL A 414 8.66 -18.84 -22.35
CA VAL A 414 8.96 -17.78 -21.38
C VAL A 414 10.30 -18.06 -20.73
N ALA A 415 11.14 -17.04 -20.64
CA ALA A 415 12.37 -17.09 -19.85
C ALA A 415 12.21 -16.29 -18.55
N ILE A 416 12.48 -16.92 -17.41
CA ILE A 416 12.39 -16.30 -16.08
C ILE A 416 13.73 -16.47 -15.38
N SER A 417 14.55 -15.42 -15.38
CA SER A 417 15.93 -15.45 -14.88
C SER A 417 16.13 -14.53 -13.68
N SER A 418 16.93 -14.96 -12.71
CA SER A 418 17.48 -14.08 -11.68
C SER A 418 18.69 -13.25 -12.16
N GLY A 419 19.15 -13.46 -13.40
CA GLY A 419 20.22 -12.68 -14.03
C GLY A 419 19.78 -11.30 -14.48
N PHE A 420 20.69 -10.58 -15.16
CA PHE A 420 20.47 -9.18 -15.54
C PHE A 420 20.08 -8.99 -17.02
N SER A 421 19.15 -8.09 -17.28
CA SER A 421 18.53 -7.85 -18.58
C SER A 421 19.52 -7.44 -19.67
N GLN A 422 20.61 -6.76 -19.30
CA GLN A 422 21.68 -6.33 -20.21
C GLN A 422 22.34 -7.50 -20.96
N ILE A 423 22.33 -8.70 -20.39
CA ILE A 423 22.86 -9.93 -21.00
C ILE A 423 21.74 -10.92 -21.34
N VAL A 424 20.76 -11.11 -20.46
CA VAL A 424 19.68 -12.11 -20.64
C VAL A 424 18.78 -11.75 -21.81
N THR A 425 18.34 -10.49 -21.92
CA THR A 425 17.34 -10.08 -22.92
C THR A 425 17.87 -10.26 -24.35
N PRO A 426 19.10 -9.84 -24.71
CA PRO A 426 19.64 -10.07 -26.05
C PRO A 426 19.71 -11.55 -26.43
N ILE A 427 20.12 -12.43 -25.50
CA ILE A 427 20.22 -13.88 -25.75
C ILE A 427 18.83 -14.45 -26.02
N CYS A 428 17.88 -14.21 -25.12
CA CYS A 428 16.53 -14.76 -25.24
C CYS A 428 15.82 -14.24 -26.49
N LYS A 429 16.03 -12.98 -26.88
CA LYS A 429 15.53 -12.43 -28.14
C LYS A 429 16.13 -13.13 -29.36
N GLU A 430 17.43 -13.41 -29.36
CA GLU A 430 18.08 -14.14 -30.47
C GLU A 430 17.57 -15.59 -30.59
N LEU A 431 17.29 -16.23 -29.45
CA LEU A 431 16.70 -17.57 -29.42
C LEU A 431 15.23 -17.56 -29.87
N GLY A 432 14.56 -16.41 -29.85
CA GLY A 432 13.16 -16.27 -30.22
C GLY A 432 12.18 -16.54 -29.08
N ILE A 433 12.60 -16.38 -27.82
CA ILE A 433 11.71 -16.45 -26.65
C ILE A 433 10.61 -15.38 -26.75
N ASP A 434 9.38 -15.74 -26.39
CA ASP A 434 8.21 -14.88 -26.55
C ASP A 434 8.10 -13.82 -25.44
N GLU A 435 8.42 -14.21 -24.18
CA GLU A 435 8.38 -13.30 -23.04
C GLU A 435 9.57 -13.53 -22.08
N ILE A 436 10.14 -12.43 -21.55
CA ILE A 436 11.40 -12.46 -20.80
C ILE A 436 11.23 -11.66 -19.51
N TYR A 437 11.49 -12.30 -18.37
CA TYR A 437 11.51 -11.70 -17.05
C TYR A 437 12.91 -11.85 -16.44
N CYS A 438 13.52 -10.74 -16.06
CA CYS A 438 14.85 -10.71 -15.45
C CYS A 438 15.07 -9.40 -14.68
N ASN A 439 16.08 -9.38 -13.81
CA ASN A 439 16.46 -8.18 -13.08
C ASN A 439 17.09 -7.14 -14.01
N VAL A 440 16.96 -5.86 -13.70
CA VAL A 440 17.55 -4.78 -14.50
C VAL A 440 18.64 -4.10 -13.69
N LEU A 441 19.88 -4.02 -14.21
CA LEU A 441 20.90 -3.15 -13.62
C LEU A 441 20.59 -1.70 -13.95
N ASP A 442 20.72 -0.81 -12.97
CA ASP A 442 20.63 0.62 -13.19
C ASP A 442 21.86 1.13 -13.97
N GLU A 443 21.61 2.09 -14.86
CA GLU A 443 22.58 2.57 -15.85
C GLU A 443 22.53 4.10 -15.94
N LYS A 444 23.71 4.73 -15.93
CA LYS A 444 23.86 6.17 -16.19
C LYS A 444 24.89 6.40 -17.29
N LYS A 445 24.44 6.99 -18.41
CA LYS A 445 25.29 7.33 -19.57
C LYS A 445 26.09 6.12 -20.12
N GLY A 446 25.47 4.95 -20.28
CA GLY A 446 26.17 3.77 -20.81
C GLY A 446 26.95 2.95 -19.78
N ILE A 447 26.90 3.32 -18.50
CA ILE A 447 27.73 2.74 -17.44
C ILE A 447 26.84 2.22 -16.31
N ILE A 448 27.07 0.98 -15.88
CA ILE A 448 26.36 0.34 -14.77
C ILE A 448 26.69 1.05 -13.45
N THR A 449 25.67 1.44 -12.69
CA THR A 449 25.83 2.19 -11.44
C THR A 449 26.17 1.31 -10.24
N GLY A 450 25.87 0.02 -10.36
CA GLY A 450 26.02 -0.99 -9.30
C GLY A 450 24.74 -1.25 -8.51
N GLU A 451 23.62 -0.65 -8.93
CA GLU A 451 22.31 -0.81 -8.31
C GLU A 451 21.38 -1.65 -9.22
N VAL A 452 20.36 -2.26 -8.62
CA VAL A 452 19.26 -2.90 -9.36
C VAL A 452 18.15 -1.86 -9.50
N ALA A 453 17.68 -1.63 -10.72
CA ALA A 453 16.74 -0.54 -11.03
C ALA A 453 15.35 -0.74 -10.38
N GLU A 454 14.96 -1.99 -10.15
CA GLU A 454 13.67 -2.35 -9.57
C GLU A 454 13.78 -2.57 -8.06
N LYS A 455 12.81 -2.04 -7.30
CA LYS A 455 12.74 -2.25 -5.84
C LYS A 455 12.43 -3.70 -5.47
N ASN A 456 11.68 -4.40 -6.31
CA ASN A 456 11.32 -5.80 -6.12
C ASN A 456 12.21 -6.66 -7.00
N VAL A 457 13.32 -7.14 -6.44
CA VAL A 457 14.26 -8.03 -7.13
C VAL A 457 13.54 -9.34 -7.46
N LEU A 458 13.65 -9.80 -8.70
CA LEU A 458 13.21 -11.12 -9.12
C LEU A 458 14.11 -12.17 -8.46
N HIS A 459 13.58 -12.76 -7.38
CA HIS A 459 14.18 -13.88 -6.64
C HIS A 459 13.31 -15.15 -6.79
N ASP A 460 13.76 -16.27 -6.21
CA ASP A 460 13.18 -17.61 -6.38
C ASP A 460 11.64 -17.65 -6.34
N ASP A 461 11.03 -17.16 -5.26
CA ASP A 461 9.56 -17.21 -5.08
C ASP A 461 8.79 -16.37 -6.11
N VAL A 462 9.39 -15.30 -6.64
CA VAL A 462 8.77 -14.44 -7.66
C VAL A 462 8.52 -15.22 -8.94
N LYS A 463 9.37 -16.21 -9.27
CA LYS A 463 9.21 -17.03 -10.48
C LYS A 463 7.88 -17.79 -10.51
N TYR A 464 7.37 -18.24 -9.36
CA TYR A 464 6.06 -18.89 -9.27
C TYR A 464 4.94 -17.94 -9.73
N TYR A 465 4.93 -16.73 -9.18
CA TYR A 465 3.90 -15.74 -9.47
C TYR A 465 3.95 -15.27 -10.93
N ILE A 466 5.14 -15.17 -11.52
CA ILE A 466 5.30 -14.84 -12.94
C ILE A 466 4.64 -15.91 -13.82
N VAL A 467 4.89 -17.20 -13.55
CA VAL A 467 4.26 -18.29 -14.32
C VAL A 467 2.74 -18.24 -14.21
N LYS A 468 2.20 -18.08 -12.98
CA LYS A 468 0.75 -17.98 -12.77
C LYS A 468 0.14 -16.76 -13.46
N TYR A 469 0.83 -15.61 -13.39
CA TYR A 469 0.43 -14.38 -14.08
C TYR A 469 0.34 -14.58 -15.59
N ILE A 470 1.31 -15.26 -16.21
CA ILE A 470 1.31 -15.51 -17.66
C ILE A 470 0.21 -16.49 -18.05
N MET A 471 0.09 -17.61 -17.33
CA MET A 471 -0.97 -18.59 -17.56
C MET A 471 -2.34 -17.92 -17.56
N GLU A 472 -2.57 -17.05 -16.58
CA GLU A 472 -3.79 -16.27 -16.49
C GLU A 472 -3.96 -15.27 -17.63
N ARG A 473 -2.94 -14.43 -17.87
CA ARG A 473 -2.94 -13.40 -18.92
C ARG A 473 -3.30 -13.99 -20.29
N TYR A 474 -2.79 -15.17 -20.61
CA TYR A 474 -3.02 -15.85 -21.89
C TYR A 474 -4.11 -16.92 -21.86
N SER A 475 -4.76 -17.11 -20.70
CA SER A 475 -5.76 -18.17 -20.48
C SER A 475 -5.22 -19.58 -20.80
N ILE A 476 -3.96 -19.83 -20.49
CA ILE A 476 -3.29 -21.13 -20.65
C ILE A 476 -3.62 -21.98 -19.42
N PRO A 477 -4.21 -23.18 -19.58
CA PRO A 477 -4.42 -24.07 -18.45
C PRO A 477 -3.09 -24.53 -17.85
N GLU A 478 -3.10 -24.89 -16.57
CA GLU A 478 -1.94 -25.54 -15.96
C GLU A 478 -1.66 -26.91 -16.59
N GLU A 479 -2.71 -27.60 -17.05
CA GLU A 479 -2.60 -28.82 -17.84
C GLU A 479 -1.83 -28.56 -19.15
N GLY A 480 -0.80 -29.35 -19.40
CA GLY A 480 0.12 -29.20 -20.53
C GLY A 480 1.20 -28.14 -20.35
N SER A 481 1.27 -27.47 -19.20
CA SER A 481 2.34 -26.51 -18.89
C SER A 481 3.62 -27.21 -18.42
N ILE A 482 4.76 -26.63 -18.79
CA ILE A 482 6.07 -27.23 -18.54
C ILE A 482 7.00 -26.19 -17.90
N GLY A 483 7.63 -26.54 -16.79
CA GLY A 483 8.73 -25.80 -16.19
C GLY A 483 10.05 -26.52 -16.45
N VAL A 484 11.10 -25.78 -16.81
CA VAL A 484 12.44 -26.31 -17.06
C VAL A 484 13.47 -25.50 -16.28
N GLY A 485 14.14 -26.13 -15.31
CA GLY A 485 15.18 -25.51 -14.48
C GLY A 485 16.34 -26.46 -14.21
N ASP A 486 17.36 -26.01 -13.50
CA ASP A 486 18.56 -26.82 -13.16
C ASP A 486 18.78 -26.93 -11.64
N GLY A 487 18.25 -25.97 -10.88
CA GLY A 487 18.61 -25.73 -9.50
C GLY A 487 17.45 -25.66 -8.52
N TYR A 488 17.80 -25.60 -7.24
CA TYR A 488 16.84 -25.42 -6.14
C TYR A 488 16.07 -24.10 -6.26
N SER A 489 16.71 -23.06 -6.81
CA SER A 489 16.12 -21.76 -7.12
C SER A 489 14.90 -21.82 -8.04
N ASP A 490 14.80 -22.88 -8.85
CA ASP A 490 13.73 -23.02 -9.83
C ASP A 490 12.53 -23.78 -9.27
N ILE A 491 12.61 -24.35 -8.07
CA ILE A 491 11.51 -25.10 -7.45
C ILE A 491 10.20 -24.30 -7.44
N PRO A 492 10.17 -23.00 -7.08
CA PRO A 492 8.93 -22.23 -7.16
C PRO A 492 8.34 -22.17 -8.57
N MET A 493 9.17 -21.95 -9.61
CA MET A 493 8.74 -21.98 -11.01
C MET A 493 8.20 -23.35 -11.41
N LEU A 494 8.94 -24.41 -11.06
CA LEU A 494 8.54 -25.79 -11.36
C LEU A 494 7.19 -26.13 -10.71
N LYS A 495 6.99 -25.75 -9.44
CA LYS A 495 5.72 -25.93 -8.73
C LYS A 495 4.53 -25.21 -9.37
N ALA A 496 4.76 -24.15 -10.15
CA ALA A 496 3.69 -23.45 -10.85
C ALA A 496 3.17 -24.18 -12.10
N THR A 497 3.90 -25.20 -12.56
CA THR A 497 3.63 -25.97 -13.78
C THR A 497 3.28 -27.44 -13.48
N GLU A 498 2.59 -28.08 -14.43
CA GLU A 498 2.23 -29.50 -14.32
C GLU A 498 3.47 -30.39 -14.52
N THR A 499 4.17 -30.21 -15.65
CA THR A 499 5.37 -31.01 -15.96
C THR A 499 6.63 -30.27 -15.54
N ARG A 500 7.45 -30.92 -14.72
CA ARG A 500 8.62 -30.30 -14.08
C ARG A 500 9.89 -31.01 -14.54
N ILE A 501 10.63 -30.38 -15.44
CA ILE A 501 11.85 -30.94 -16.02
C ILE A 501 13.06 -30.29 -15.35
N CYS A 502 13.97 -31.11 -14.85
CA CYS A 502 15.26 -30.67 -14.36
C CYS A 502 16.36 -31.08 -15.35
N PHE A 503 17.00 -30.09 -15.97
CA PHE A 503 18.08 -30.30 -16.94
C PHE A 503 19.43 -30.03 -16.28
N ASN A 504 20.38 -30.96 -16.41
CA ASN A 504 21.68 -30.93 -15.73
C ASN A 504 21.58 -30.58 -14.24
N PRO A 505 20.74 -31.34 -13.50
CA PRO A 505 20.32 -30.99 -12.16
C PRO A 505 21.50 -30.85 -11.20
N SER A 506 21.40 -29.90 -10.27
CA SER A 506 22.30 -29.84 -9.12
C SER A 506 22.20 -31.12 -8.27
N LYS A 507 23.23 -31.42 -7.47
CA LYS A 507 23.25 -32.60 -6.56
C LYS A 507 22.01 -32.66 -5.66
N LYS A 508 21.54 -31.51 -5.19
CA LYS A 508 20.34 -31.39 -4.36
C LYS A 508 19.06 -31.77 -5.13
N MET A 509 18.93 -31.35 -6.38
CA MET A 509 17.79 -31.73 -7.24
C MET A 509 17.78 -33.23 -7.54
N ILE A 510 18.96 -33.84 -7.77
CA ILE A 510 19.08 -35.30 -7.92
C ILE A 510 18.61 -36.03 -6.66
N GLN A 511 18.92 -35.51 -5.48
CA GLN A 511 18.47 -36.09 -4.22
C GLN A 511 16.95 -36.00 -4.06
N LEU A 512 16.36 -34.83 -4.27
CA LEU A 512 14.90 -34.63 -4.22
C LEU A 512 14.17 -35.58 -5.17
N TYR A 513 14.69 -35.75 -6.40
CA TYR A 513 14.12 -36.70 -7.35
C TYR A 513 14.19 -38.15 -6.86
N LYS A 514 15.31 -38.58 -6.26
CA LYS A 514 15.45 -39.93 -5.68
C LYS A 514 14.50 -40.17 -4.51
N GLU A 515 14.22 -39.12 -3.73
CA GLU A 515 13.25 -39.12 -2.63
C GLU A 515 11.80 -39.09 -3.14
N LYS A 516 11.58 -39.08 -4.46
CA LYS A 516 10.28 -38.96 -5.13
C LYS A 516 9.53 -37.69 -4.72
N ASP A 517 10.25 -36.61 -4.48
CA ASP A 517 9.64 -35.31 -4.22
C ASP A 517 8.78 -34.90 -5.42
N PRO A 518 7.51 -34.52 -5.22
CA PRO A 518 6.62 -34.16 -6.31
C PRO A 518 7.09 -32.93 -7.10
N CYS A 519 8.05 -32.14 -6.61
CA CYS A 519 8.55 -30.97 -7.31
C CYS A 519 9.35 -31.26 -8.60
N ILE A 520 9.66 -32.53 -8.90
CA ILE A 520 10.38 -32.93 -10.12
C ILE A 520 9.65 -34.10 -10.80
N THR A 521 9.28 -33.93 -12.07
CA THR A 521 8.65 -34.98 -12.88
C THR A 521 9.69 -35.75 -13.70
N TYR A 522 10.64 -35.05 -14.32
CA TYR A 522 11.67 -35.64 -15.20
C TYR A 522 13.06 -35.07 -14.89
N LEU A 523 14.06 -35.96 -14.92
CA LEU A 523 15.46 -35.57 -14.96
C LEU A 523 16.02 -35.80 -16.37
N VAL A 524 16.73 -34.80 -16.88
CA VAL A 524 17.44 -34.87 -18.16
C VAL A 524 18.90 -34.54 -17.91
N GLU A 525 19.78 -35.51 -18.14
CA GLU A 525 21.24 -35.35 -18.02
C GLU A 525 21.87 -35.30 -19.42
N GLY A 526 22.76 -34.34 -19.67
CA GLY A 526 23.51 -34.24 -20.92
C GLY A 526 23.90 -32.81 -21.28
N GLN A 527 24.88 -32.63 -22.17
CA GLN A 527 25.36 -31.30 -22.57
C GLN A 527 24.54 -30.68 -23.71
N ASP A 528 23.53 -31.39 -24.21
CA ASP A 528 22.78 -31.03 -25.42
C ASP A 528 21.30 -30.75 -25.09
N PHE A 529 20.80 -29.60 -25.52
CA PHE A 529 19.42 -29.18 -25.32
C PHE A 529 18.40 -30.12 -26.00
N LYS A 530 18.82 -30.93 -26.98
CA LYS A 530 17.97 -31.96 -27.61
C LYS A 530 17.34 -32.92 -26.62
N GLY A 531 18.00 -33.22 -25.51
CA GLY A 531 17.44 -34.08 -24.46
C GLY A 531 16.16 -33.49 -23.85
N VAL A 532 16.15 -32.17 -23.63
CA VAL A 532 14.99 -31.43 -23.12
C VAL A 532 13.87 -31.45 -24.13
N VAL A 533 14.16 -31.10 -25.39
CA VAL A 533 13.17 -31.08 -26.48
C VAL A 533 12.53 -32.45 -26.69
N LYS A 534 13.33 -33.52 -26.75
CA LYS A 534 12.83 -34.90 -26.88
C LYS A 534 11.91 -35.28 -25.73
N THR A 535 12.26 -34.90 -24.50
CA THR A 535 11.45 -35.16 -23.32
C THR A 535 10.09 -34.46 -23.45
N ILE A 536 10.11 -33.17 -23.77
CA ILE A 536 8.89 -32.35 -23.94
C ILE A 536 7.98 -32.91 -25.02
N LEU A 537 8.51 -33.20 -26.21
CA LEU A 537 7.71 -33.68 -27.35
C LEU A 537 7.18 -35.11 -27.16
N SER A 538 7.80 -35.90 -26.27
CA SER A 538 7.31 -37.25 -25.95
C SER A 538 6.04 -37.26 -25.08
N LEU A 539 5.72 -36.16 -24.40
CA LEU A 539 4.56 -36.05 -23.51
C LEU A 539 3.22 -35.99 -24.27
N GLY A 540 3.25 -35.56 -25.54
CA GLY A 540 2.06 -35.37 -26.37
C GLY A 540 1.67 -36.56 -27.25
N LYS A 541 2.37 -37.69 -27.18
CA LYS A 541 1.99 -38.92 -27.90
C LYS A 541 1.17 -39.81 -26.96
N PRO A 542 -0.01 -40.32 -27.37
CA PRO A 542 -0.72 -41.32 -26.58
C PRO A 542 0.22 -42.52 -26.36
N ARG A 543 0.41 -42.90 -25.10
CA ARG A 543 1.25 -44.03 -24.73
C ARG A 543 0.61 -45.32 -25.25
N GLU A 544 1.15 -45.89 -26.32
CA GLU A 544 1.18 -47.35 -26.39
C GLU A 544 2.13 -47.83 -25.30
N ILE A 545 1.57 -48.57 -24.35
CA ILE A 545 2.34 -49.28 -23.34
C ILE A 545 3.12 -50.36 -24.08
N GLN A 546 4.39 -50.09 -24.41
CA GLN A 546 5.36 -51.14 -24.67
C GLN A 546 6.35 -51.18 -23.52
N GLY A 547 6.34 -52.32 -22.83
CA GLY A 547 7.24 -52.63 -21.73
C GLY A 547 8.69 -52.78 -22.19
N ASP A 548 9.56 -52.63 -21.19
CA ASP A 548 10.97 -53.04 -21.14
C ASP A 548 11.98 -52.29 -22.03
N GLN A 549 12.86 -51.52 -21.37
CA GLN A 549 14.25 -51.90 -21.06
C GLN A 549 15.08 -50.66 -20.70
N ILE A 550 15.32 -50.42 -19.40
CA ILE A 550 16.46 -49.60 -18.96
C ILE A 550 17.56 -50.57 -18.49
N LYS A 551 18.56 -50.74 -19.36
CA LYS A 551 19.84 -51.36 -19.03
C LYS A 551 20.55 -50.53 -17.97
N MET A 552 20.71 -51.09 -16.77
CA MET A 552 21.68 -50.60 -15.79
C MET A 552 23.10 -50.79 -16.32
N SER A 553 23.80 -49.70 -16.63
CA SER A 553 25.27 -49.71 -16.74
C SER A 553 25.87 -49.78 -15.34
N LYS A 554 26.24 -50.98 -14.91
CA LYS A 554 27.03 -51.18 -13.69
C LYS A 554 28.42 -50.58 -13.89
N SER A 555 28.80 -49.68 -12.98
CA SER A 555 30.16 -49.17 -12.85
C SER A 555 31.15 -50.32 -12.56
N LYS A 556 32.28 -50.32 -13.27
CA LYS A 556 33.41 -51.19 -13.00
C LYS A 556 34.01 -50.82 -11.64
N LYS A 557 33.75 -51.63 -10.62
CA LYS A 557 34.58 -51.69 -9.40
C LYS A 557 35.90 -52.37 -9.75
N SER A 558 37.00 -51.61 -9.71
CA SER A 558 38.35 -52.13 -9.60
C SER A 558 38.49 -52.91 -8.29
N LYS A 559 38.52 -54.24 -8.37
CA LYS A 559 39.04 -55.10 -7.30
C LYS A 559 40.49 -55.43 -7.63
N SER A 560 41.40 -54.82 -6.89
CA SER A 560 42.76 -55.31 -6.68
C SER A 560 42.68 -56.73 -6.13
N LYS A 561 43.20 -57.71 -6.89
CA LYS A 561 43.56 -59.02 -6.36
C LYS A 561 44.98 -58.90 -5.82
N SER A 562 45.12 -58.99 -4.50
CA SER A 562 46.30 -59.57 -3.88
C SER A 562 46.08 -61.08 -3.75
N LYS A 563 47.00 -61.87 -4.30
CA LYS A 563 47.47 -63.13 -3.72
C LYS A 563 48.72 -63.56 -4.51
N ASP A 564 49.74 -63.84 -3.70
CA ASP A 564 51.09 -64.34 -3.97
C ASP A 564 52.13 -63.33 -4.45
#